data_AF-A0A6A6X6P5-F1
#
_entry.id   AF-A0A6A6X6P5-F1
#
_cell.length_a   1.000
_cell.length_b   1.000
_cell.length_c   1.000
_cell.angle_alpha   90.00
_cell.angle_beta   90.00
_cell.angle_gamma   90.00
#
_symmetry.space_group_name_H-M   'P 1'
#
loop_
_entity.id
_entity.type
_entity.pdbx_description
1 polymer ?
#
loop_
_entity_poly.entity_id
_entity_poly.type
_entity_poly.pdbx_seq_one_letter_code
_entity_poly.pdbx_strand_id
1 'polypeptide(L)'
;MPPKKAVKEEKLLLGRPGNSLKSGIVGLANVGKSTLFQAITKCHLGNPANFPYATIDPEEARVIVPDERFDWLVEQYKPKSVVPANLTVYDIAGLTRGASTGAGLGNAFLSHIRAVDAVFQVVRCFDDAEIIHVEGDVDPIRDLEIIAEELRIKDTEFVEKALAALVKETRRGGQSLEMKKLKEEQATVEKILQMLKDGKDVRKGNWGPKEVEVINPLFLLTAKPVVYLVNLSEKDYIRQKNKHLPKIAAWIKEHAEGDPIIPISVCFEERLAAMTEQEVAEECKNLGTKSALPKVILTMRKALNLGSFFTTGTDEVRQWTLRNGTKAPQAAGVIHGDFEKTFIQIVVYNYTVLKEEGDEASVKAKGKVLTKGKDYIVQDGDIVLIKAGAAKS
;
A
#
# COMPACT_ATOMS: atom_id res chain seq x y z
N MET A 1 13.61 27.47 -34.65
CA MET A 1 13.32 27.39 -33.20
C MET A 1 13.67 25.99 -32.72
N PRO A 2 14.54 25.83 -31.71
CA PRO A 2 14.76 24.53 -31.10
C PRO A 2 13.43 24.02 -30.52
N PRO A 3 13.08 22.73 -30.66
CA PRO A 3 11.90 22.20 -30.00
C PRO A 3 12.05 22.41 -28.50
N LYS A 4 11.07 23.09 -27.88
CA LYS A 4 10.97 23.20 -26.42
C LYS A 4 11.08 21.77 -25.87
N LYS A 5 12.11 21.50 -25.06
CA LYS A 5 12.20 20.26 -24.28
C LYS A 5 10.84 20.06 -23.64
N ALA A 6 10.15 18.98 -23.99
CA ALA A 6 8.95 18.57 -23.29
C ALA A 6 9.34 18.44 -21.82
N VAL A 7 8.89 19.38 -21.00
CA VAL A 7 9.04 19.29 -19.56
C VAL A 7 8.25 18.04 -19.20
N LYS A 8 8.95 16.97 -18.82
CA LYS A 8 8.29 15.82 -18.18
C LYS A 8 7.68 16.38 -16.91
N GLU A 9 6.38 16.68 -16.95
CA GLU A 9 5.64 17.06 -15.76
C GLU A 9 5.79 15.92 -14.75
N GLU A 10 6.43 16.22 -13.63
CA GLU A 10 6.61 15.30 -12.53
C GLU A 10 5.21 15.00 -11.99
N LYS A 11 4.69 13.79 -12.25
CA LYS A 11 3.38 13.38 -11.73
C LYS A 11 3.52 13.21 -10.23
N LEU A 12 3.08 14.22 -9.47
CA LEU A 12 2.91 14.10 -8.03
C LEU A 12 1.92 12.96 -7.74
N LEU A 13 2.30 12.12 -6.79
CA LEU A 13 1.50 10.97 -6.39
C LEU A 13 0.43 11.41 -5.37
N LEU A 14 -0.77 10.87 -5.51
CA LEU A 14 -1.76 10.90 -4.44
C LEU A 14 -1.24 10.10 -3.23
N GLY A 15 -1.54 10.59 -2.04
CA GLY A 15 -1.17 9.97 -0.77
C GLY A 15 -0.05 10.68 -0.03
N ARG A 16 0.18 10.26 1.22
CA ARG A 16 1.12 10.93 2.13
C ARG A 16 2.57 10.87 1.62
N PRO A 17 3.36 11.92 1.83
CA PRO A 17 4.80 11.85 1.61
C PRO A 17 5.45 10.95 2.67
N GLY A 18 6.50 10.22 2.28
CA GLY A 18 7.31 9.39 3.19
C GLY A 18 7.51 7.95 2.72
N ASN A 19 8.35 7.23 3.46
CA ASN A 19 8.72 5.84 3.20
C ASN A 19 8.09 4.85 4.20
N SER A 20 7.59 5.36 5.33
CA SER A 20 6.95 4.57 6.40
C SER A 20 5.43 4.54 6.21
N LEU A 21 4.99 4.06 5.05
CA LEU A 21 3.56 3.99 4.71
C LEU A 21 2.90 2.74 5.32
N LYS A 22 1.61 2.87 5.63
CA LYS A 22 0.83 1.89 6.39
C LYS A 22 -0.27 1.27 5.53
N SER A 23 -0.45 -0.03 5.67
CA SER A 23 -1.51 -0.82 5.03
C SER A 23 -2.62 -1.11 6.03
N GLY A 24 -3.90 -0.96 5.66
CA GLY A 24 -5.03 -1.33 6.52
C GLY A 24 -5.89 -2.43 5.91
N ILE A 25 -6.13 -3.51 6.66
CA ILE A 25 -7.07 -4.57 6.26
C ILE A 25 -8.48 -4.13 6.59
N VAL A 26 -9.37 -4.13 5.60
CA VAL A 26 -10.72 -3.58 5.68
C VAL A 26 -11.72 -4.60 5.15
N GLY A 27 -12.96 -4.57 5.65
CA GLY A 27 -14.04 -5.42 5.17
C GLY A 27 -15.15 -5.50 6.22
N LEU A 28 -16.29 -6.08 5.84
CA LEU A 28 -17.39 -6.29 6.77
C LEU A 28 -16.97 -7.23 7.92
N ALA A 29 -17.79 -7.32 8.98
CA ALA A 29 -17.53 -8.32 10.01
C ALA A 29 -17.60 -9.75 9.44
N ASN A 30 -16.85 -10.68 10.04
CA ASN A 30 -16.86 -12.12 9.71
C ASN A 30 -16.43 -12.49 8.27
N VAL A 31 -15.68 -11.63 7.56
CA VAL A 31 -15.15 -11.95 6.21
C VAL A 31 -13.77 -12.63 6.23
N GLY A 32 -13.18 -12.84 7.40
CA GLY A 32 -11.84 -13.44 7.57
C GLY A 32 -10.68 -12.45 7.72
N LYS A 33 -10.93 -11.20 8.17
CA LYS A 33 -9.87 -10.16 8.33
C LYS A 33 -8.82 -10.52 9.37
N SER A 34 -9.24 -10.83 10.60
CA SER A 34 -8.31 -11.10 11.70
C SER A 34 -7.56 -12.42 11.49
N THR A 35 -8.20 -13.44 10.93
CA THR A 35 -7.52 -14.68 10.51
C THR A 35 -6.48 -14.41 9.41
N LEU A 36 -6.81 -13.56 8.42
CA LEU A 36 -5.82 -13.15 7.40
C LEU A 36 -4.66 -12.36 8.03
N PHE A 37 -4.94 -11.46 8.97
CA PHE A 37 -3.92 -10.70 9.68
C PHE A 37 -2.98 -11.63 10.45
N GLN A 38 -3.51 -12.62 11.17
CA GLN A 38 -2.72 -13.65 11.85
C GLN A 38 -1.86 -14.46 10.88
N ALA A 39 -2.44 -14.90 9.75
CA ALA A 39 -1.71 -15.66 8.73
C ALA A 39 -0.56 -14.86 8.10
N ILE A 40 -0.78 -13.58 7.81
CA ILE A 40 0.24 -12.68 7.25
C ILE A 40 1.36 -12.40 8.26
N THR A 41 1.01 -12.24 9.54
CA THR A 41 1.96 -11.87 10.58
C THR A 41 2.69 -13.07 11.18
N LYS A 42 2.24 -14.29 10.90
CA LYS A 42 2.65 -15.53 11.58
C LYS A 42 2.53 -15.43 13.11
N CYS A 43 1.69 -14.53 13.61
CA CYS A 43 1.40 -14.33 15.03
C CYS A 43 0.06 -14.96 15.38
N HIS A 44 0.04 -15.79 16.41
CA HIS A 44 -1.20 -16.36 16.97
C HIS A 44 -1.82 -15.30 17.88
N LEU A 45 -2.76 -14.51 17.36
CA LEU A 45 -3.54 -13.59 18.19
C LEU A 45 -4.70 -14.36 18.82
N GLY A 46 -5.00 -14.05 20.08
CA GLY A 46 -6.11 -14.67 20.82
C GLY A 46 -7.44 -14.42 20.08
N ASN A 47 -8.09 -15.49 19.65
CA ASN A 47 -9.29 -15.48 18.81
C ASN A 47 -10.48 -14.76 19.50
N PRO A 48 -10.93 -13.57 19.07
CA PRO A 48 -12.17 -12.96 19.55
C PRO A 48 -13.32 -13.40 18.64
N ALA A 49 -13.60 -14.71 18.59
CA ALA A 49 -14.39 -15.32 17.53
C ALA A 49 -15.86 -14.87 17.40
N ASN A 50 -16.46 -14.08 18.31
CA ASN A 50 -17.94 -13.95 18.35
C ASN A 50 -18.52 -12.58 18.79
N PHE A 51 -17.78 -11.48 18.74
CA PHE A 51 -18.30 -10.16 19.18
C PHE A 51 -18.21 -9.07 18.11
N PRO A 52 -19.24 -8.90 17.25
CA PRO A 52 -19.27 -7.90 16.19
C PRO A 52 -19.33 -6.43 16.67
N TYR A 53 -19.38 -6.18 17.98
CA TYR A 53 -19.56 -4.85 18.59
C TYR A 53 -18.50 -4.46 19.62
N ALA A 54 -17.36 -5.16 19.70
CA ALA A 54 -16.28 -4.78 20.62
C ALA A 54 -15.38 -3.70 20.00
N THR A 55 -15.18 -2.58 20.72
CA THR A 55 -14.18 -1.57 20.36
C THR A 55 -12.79 -2.13 20.66
N ILE A 56 -12.08 -2.58 19.62
CA ILE A 56 -10.68 -3.00 19.74
C ILE A 56 -9.86 -1.99 18.94
N ASP A 57 -8.86 -1.35 19.57
CA ASP A 57 -7.90 -0.49 18.89
C ASP A 57 -7.21 -1.27 17.75
N PRO A 58 -6.87 -0.65 16.61
CA PRO A 58 -6.25 -1.36 15.49
C PRO A 58 -4.93 -1.99 15.89
N GLU A 59 -4.79 -3.28 15.63
CA GLU A 59 -3.54 -3.99 15.89
C GLU A 59 -2.52 -3.69 14.79
N GLU A 60 -1.30 -3.30 15.17
CA GLU A 60 -0.19 -3.06 14.26
C GLU A 60 0.74 -4.28 14.21
N ALA A 61 1.11 -4.70 13.00
CA ALA A 61 2.16 -5.68 12.80
C ALA A 61 3.10 -5.30 11.67
N ARG A 62 4.34 -5.82 11.75
CA ARG A 62 5.36 -5.68 10.72
C ARG A 62 5.51 -7.01 10.00
N VAL A 63 5.36 -6.96 8.69
CA VAL A 63 5.37 -8.13 7.81
C VAL A 63 6.59 -8.07 6.93
N ILE A 64 7.37 -9.14 6.92
CA ILE A 64 8.57 -9.27 6.08
C ILE A 64 8.15 -9.30 4.61
N VAL A 65 8.82 -8.51 3.78
CA VAL A 65 8.60 -8.52 2.33
C VAL A 65 9.44 -9.64 1.71
N PRO A 66 8.83 -10.64 1.05
CA PRO A 66 9.59 -11.65 0.34
C PRO A 66 10.31 -11.04 -0.87
N ASP A 67 11.62 -11.27 -1.02
CA ASP A 67 12.41 -10.74 -2.12
C ASP A 67 13.58 -11.69 -2.47
N GLU A 68 13.46 -12.45 -3.56
CA GLU A 68 14.50 -13.38 -4.03
C GLU A 68 15.85 -12.70 -4.30
N ARG A 69 15.83 -11.38 -4.57
CA ARG A 69 17.06 -10.61 -4.77
C ARG A 69 17.81 -10.47 -3.45
N PHE A 70 17.09 -10.21 -2.37
CA PHE A 70 17.64 -10.12 -1.04
C PHE A 70 18.22 -11.46 -0.60
N ASP A 71 17.49 -12.55 -0.80
CA ASP A 71 17.93 -13.90 -0.45
C ASP A 71 19.24 -14.28 -1.16
N TRP A 72 19.33 -13.96 -2.45
CA TRP A 72 20.57 -14.16 -3.22
C TRP A 72 21.74 -13.34 -2.66
N LEU A 73 21.52 -12.06 -2.29
CA LEU A 73 22.57 -11.22 -1.70
C LEU A 73 23.02 -11.77 -0.34
N VAL A 74 22.11 -12.28 0.48
CA VAL A 74 22.46 -12.94 1.75
C VAL A 74 23.32 -14.17 1.50
N GLU A 75 22.98 -14.99 0.51
CA GLU A 75 23.75 -16.18 0.15
C GLU A 75 25.17 -15.83 -0.37
N GLN A 76 25.28 -14.77 -1.19
CA GLN A 76 26.56 -14.34 -1.74
C GLN A 76 27.50 -13.76 -0.68
N TYR A 77 27.01 -12.84 0.17
CA TYR A 77 27.86 -12.09 1.11
C TYR A 77 28.00 -12.76 2.48
N LYS A 78 27.10 -13.70 2.83
CA LYS A 78 27.06 -14.42 4.11
C LYS A 78 27.29 -13.49 5.31
N PRO A 79 26.46 -12.43 5.46
CA PRO A 79 26.68 -11.40 6.47
C PRO A 79 26.44 -11.92 7.89
N LYS A 80 26.97 -11.20 8.88
CA LYS A 80 26.64 -11.44 10.29
C LYS A 80 25.21 -11.00 10.64
N SER A 81 24.71 -9.95 9.99
CA SER A 81 23.37 -9.36 10.16
C SER A 81 22.57 -9.43 8.86
N VAL A 82 21.33 -9.90 8.94
CA VAL A 82 20.38 -9.99 7.82
C VAL A 82 19.12 -9.21 8.19
N VAL A 83 18.87 -8.11 7.48
CA VAL A 83 17.74 -7.21 7.79
C VAL A 83 16.84 -7.03 6.56
N PRO A 84 15.74 -7.77 6.44
CA PRO A 84 14.80 -7.61 5.33
C PRO A 84 13.95 -6.34 5.47
N ALA A 85 13.30 -5.93 4.38
CA ALA A 85 12.30 -4.87 4.42
C ALA A 85 11.00 -5.36 5.07
N ASN A 86 10.32 -4.45 5.75
CA ASN A 86 9.03 -4.72 6.38
C ASN A 86 7.96 -3.78 5.82
N LEU A 87 6.73 -4.28 5.75
CA LEU A 87 5.52 -3.46 5.60
C LEU A 87 4.80 -3.39 6.94
N THR A 88 4.29 -2.20 7.26
CA THR A 88 3.40 -2.04 8.41
C THR A 88 1.96 -2.30 7.97
N VAL A 89 1.31 -3.26 8.63
CA VAL A 89 -0.07 -3.65 8.38
C VAL A 89 -0.88 -3.44 9.66
N TYR A 90 -2.08 -2.89 9.52
CA TYR A 90 -3.06 -2.73 10.58
C TYR A 90 -4.28 -3.63 10.32
N ASP A 91 -4.72 -4.37 11.34
CA ASP A 91 -6.07 -4.95 11.34
C ASP A 91 -7.07 -3.86 11.76
N ILE A 92 -7.98 -3.49 10.86
CA ILE A 92 -9.02 -2.51 11.14
C ILE A 92 -10.31 -3.29 11.43
N ALA A 93 -10.94 -2.97 12.56
CA ALA A 93 -12.17 -3.62 13.04
C ALA A 93 -13.25 -3.74 11.93
N GLY A 94 -14.18 -4.69 12.05
CA GLY A 94 -15.20 -4.90 11.02
C GLY A 94 -16.13 -3.69 10.83
N LEU A 95 -16.43 -3.38 9.57
CA LEU A 95 -17.45 -2.39 9.22
C LEU A 95 -18.85 -3.00 9.33
N THR A 96 -19.79 -2.22 9.87
CA THR A 96 -21.24 -2.50 9.84
C THR A 96 -21.95 -1.35 9.15
N ARG A 97 -23.04 -1.63 8.43
CA ARG A 97 -23.81 -0.60 7.72
C ARG A 97 -24.21 0.55 8.65
N GLY A 98 -24.15 1.79 8.14
CA GLY A 98 -24.56 3.00 8.84
C GLY A 98 -23.41 3.69 9.57
N ALA A 99 -22.17 3.27 9.34
CA ALA A 99 -20.99 3.76 10.02
C ALA A 99 -20.77 5.28 9.87
N SER A 100 -21.16 5.83 8.72
CA SER A 100 -21.09 7.26 8.41
C SER A 100 -22.08 8.11 9.21
N THR A 101 -23.28 7.58 9.48
CA THR A 101 -24.40 8.26 10.15
C THR A 101 -24.28 8.32 11.68
N GLY A 102 -23.22 7.74 12.27
CA GLY A 102 -22.96 7.78 13.71
C GLY A 102 -23.74 6.75 14.53
N ALA A 103 -24.48 5.84 13.89
CA ALA A 103 -25.04 4.67 14.55
C ALA A 103 -23.91 3.64 14.80
N GLY A 104 -23.38 3.58 16.03
CA GLY A 104 -22.41 2.58 16.46
C GLY A 104 -20.93 2.93 16.26
N LEU A 105 -20.08 1.91 16.16
CA LEU A 105 -18.60 1.99 16.14
C LEU A 105 -17.99 2.54 14.82
N GLY A 106 -18.82 2.88 13.85
CA GLY A 106 -18.40 3.21 12.49
C GLY A 106 -17.52 4.46 12.35
N ASN A 107 -17.69 5.48 13.19
CA ASN A 107 -16.82 6.67 13.14
C ASN A 107 -15.37 6.34 13.58
N ALA A 108 -15.20 5.43 14.55
CA ALA A 108 -13.87 4.98 14.97
C ALA A 108 -13.17 4.22 13.84
N PHE A 109 -13.89 3.32 13.18
CA PHE A 109 -13.41 2.60 11.99
C PHE A 109 -12.90 3.54 10.88
N LEU A 110 -13.70 4.55 10.51
CA LEU A 110 -13.31 5.50 9.45
C LEU A 110 -12.08 6.35 9.86
N SER A 111 -11.92 6.62 11.16
CA SER A 111 -10.73 7.29 11.69
C SER A 111 -9.47 6.43 11.56
N HIS A 112 -9.59 5.11 11.76
CA HIS A 112 -8.49 4.16 11.59
C HIS A 112 -8.11 4.00 10.11
N ILE A 113 -9.09 3.94 9.20
CA ILE A 113 -8.79 3.97 7.75
C ILE A 113 -8.07 5.27 7.38
N ARG A 114 -8.46 6.40 7.97
CA ARG A 114 -7.76 7.67 7.71
C ARG A 114 -6.29 7.59 8.11
N ALA A 115 -5.94 6.86 9.16
CA ALA A 115 -4.58 6.70 9.65
C ALA A 115 -3.66 5.85 8.75
N VAL A 116 -4.20 4.96 7.91
CA VAL A 116 -3.41 4.17 6.94
C VAL A 116 -3.27 4.86 5.59
N ASP A 117 -2.46 4.31 4.69
CA ASP A 117 -2.15 4.89 3.37
C ASP A 117 -2.66 4.04 2.20
N ALA A 118 -2.92 2.74 2.41
CA ALA A 118 -3.57 1.84 1.45
C ALA A 118 -4.60 0.94 2.14
N VAL A 119 -5.61 0.52 1.38
CA VAL A 119 -6.72 -0.33 1.87
C VAL A 119 -6.64 -1.71 1.21
N PHE A 120 -6.68 -2.75 2.03
CA PHE A 120 -6.74 -4.16 1.62
C PHE A 120 -8.11 -4.70 1.96
N GLN A 121 -9.02 -4.62 0.99
CA GLN A 121 -10.42 -4.90 1.20
C GLN A 121 -10.69 -6.40 1.03
N VAL A 122 -10.96 -7.07 2.14
CA VAL A 122 -11.34 -8.48 2.18
C VAL A 122 -12.82 -8.61 1.84
N VAL A 123 -13.10 -9.39 0.81
CA VAL A 123 -14.44 -9.65 0.29
C VAL A 123 -14.76 -11.13 0.52
N ARG A 124 -15.81 -11.43 1.28
CA ARG A 124 -16.24 -12.82 1.55
C ARG A 124 -16.85 -13.40 0.28
N CYS A 125 -16.39 -14.58 -0.15
CA CYS A 125 -16.89 -15.29 -1.33
C CYS A 125 -17.03 -16.80 -1.08
N PHE A 126 -17.20 -17.18 0.19
CA PHE A 126 -17.47 -18.54 0.63
C PHE A 126 -18.79 -18.57 1.40
N ASP A 127 -19.56 -19.63 1.19
CA ASP A 127 -20.73 -19.96 1.98
C ASP A 127 -20.28 -20.87 3.13
N ASP A 128 -20.65 -20.53 4.35
CA ASP A 128 -20.42 -21.34 5.54
C ASP A 128 -21.63 -21.17 6.46
N ALA A 129 -22.27 -22.29 6.83
CA ALA A 129 -23.48 -22.30 7.64
C ALA A 129 -23.23 -21.87 9.09
N GLU A 130 -21.99 -21.98 9.57
CA GLU A 130 -21.62 -21.60 10.94
C GLU A 130 -21.26 -20.11 11.05
N ILE A 131 -21.00 -19.43 9.93
CA ILE A 131 -20.54 -18.03 9.91
C ILE A 131 -21.65 -17.11 9.44
N ILE A 132 -22.30 -16.43 10.39
CA ILE A 132 -23.37 -15.48 10.13
C ILE A 132 -22.84 -14.25 9.37
N HIS A 133 -23.50 -13.92 8.26
CA HIS A 133 -23.28 -12.68 7.54
C HIS A 133 -24.06 -11.54 8.21
N VAL A 134 -23.45 -10.37 8.40
CA VAL A 134 -24.09 -9.20 9.03
C VAL A 134 -25.37 -8.79 8.31
N GLU A 135 -25.39 -9.01 6.99
CA GLU A 135 -26.48 -8.66 6.08
C GLU A 135 -27.36 -9.87 5.67
N GLY A 136 -27.33 -10.95 6.46
CA GLY A 136 -28.11 -12.17 6.21
C GLY A 136 -27.41 -13.14 5.25
N ASP A 137 -27.64 -12.98 3.95
CA ASP A 137 -27.03 -13.82 2.91
C ASP A 137 -25.66 -13.29 2.44
N VAL A 138 -24.84 -14.17 1.86
CA VAL A 138 -23.53 -13.79 1.28
C VAL A 138 -23.75 -13.16 -0.10
N ASP A 139 -23.57 -11.84 -0.19
CA ASP A 139 -23.59 -11.09 -1.44
C ASP A 139 -22.37 -10.15 -1.54
N PRO A 140 -21.30 -10.58 -2.22
CA PRO A 140 -20.07 -9.80 -2.33
C PRO A 140 -20.23 -8.46 -3.05
N ILE A 141 -21.21 -8.33 -3.95
CA ILE A 141 -21.41 -7.08 -4.71
C ILE A 141 -22.03 -6.02 -3.82
N ARG A 142 -23.08 -6.41 -3.08
CA ARG A 142 -23.68 -5.56 -2.05
C ARG A 142 -22.63 -5.11 -1.02
N ASP A 143 -21.74 -6.00 -0.60
CA ASP A 143 -20.71 -5.68 0.39
C ASP A 143 -19.67 -4.68 -0.14
N LEU A 144 -19.28 -4.81 -1.42
CA LEU A 144 -18.42 -3.85 -2.12
C LEU A 144 -19.09 -2.47 -2.20
N GLU A 145 -20.38 -2.42 -2.53
CA GLU A 145 -21.17 -1.20 -2.62
C GLU A 145 -21.29 -0.48 -1.28
N ILE A 146 -21.63 -1.22 -0.21
CA ILE A 146 -21.75 -0.66 1.15
C ILE A 146 -20.45 0.05 1.55
N ILE A 147 -19.32 -0.63 1.43
CA ILE A 147 -18.02 -0.05 1.82
C ILE A 147 -17.70 1.17 0.95
N ALA A 148 -17.88 1.08 -0.37
CA ALA A 148 -17.55 2.17 -1.28
C ALA A 148 -18.43 3.41 -1.03
N GLU A 149 -19.73 3.22 -0.81
CA GLU A 149 -20.67 4.30 -0.48
C GLU A 149 -20.36 4.95 0.86
N GLU A 150 -20.07 4.17 1.91
CA GLU A 150 -19.75 4.73 3.23
C GLU A 150 -18.48 5.59 3.22
N LEU A 151 -17.44 5.16 2.48
CA LEU A 151 -16.22 5.95 2.30
C LEU A 151 -16.51 7.25 1.55
N ARG A 152 -17.32 7.21 0.47
CA ARG A 152 -17.70 8.40 -0.30
C ARG A 152 -18.57 9.37 0.48
N ILE A 153 -19.55 8.88 1.25
CA ILE A 153 -20.39 9.72 2.10
C ILE A 153 -19.52 10.47 3.10
N LYS A 154 -18.56 9.79 3.74
CA LYS A 154 -17.69 10.43 4.72
C LYS A 154 -16.74 11.46 4.12
N ASP A 155 -16.19 11.17 2.95
CA ASP A 155 -15.38 12.15 2.23
C ASP A 155 -16.24 13.33 1.76
N THR A 156 -17.49 13.11 1.34
CA THR A 156 -18.43 14.17 0.95
C THR A 156 -18.66 15.15 2.11
N GLU A 157 -19.02 14.64 3.29
CA GLU A 157 -19.20 15.47 4.50
C GLU A 157 -17.94 16.30 4.85
N PHE A 158 -16.77 15.69 4.70
CA PHE A 158 -15.49 16.33 5.00
C PHE A 158 -15.17 17.43 3.98
N VAL A 159 -15.35 17.14 2.69
CA VAL A 159 -15.09 18.05 1.57
C VAL A 159 -16.08 19.23 1.58
N GLU A 160 -17.36 19.01 1.93
CA GLU A 160 -18.34 20.10 2.06
C GLU A 160 -17.96 21.10 3.15
N LYS A 161 -17.46 20.62 4.29
CA LYS A 161 -16.94 21.48 5.38
C LYS A 161 -15.70 22.25 4.94
N ALA A 162 -14.75 21.59 4.27
CA ALA A 162 -13.55 22.23 3.74
C ALA A 162 -13.90 23.30 2.70
N LEU A 163 -14.84 23.00 1.79
CA LEU A 163 -15.31 23.94 0.78
C LEU A 163 -16.00 25.15 1.39
N ALA A 164 -16.86 24.97 2.40
CA ALA A 164 -17.52 26.07 3.08
C ALA A 164 -16.53 27.06 3.73
N ALA A 165 -15.43 26.54 4.31
CA ALA A 165 -14.35 27.37 4.84
C ALA A 165 -13.63 28.15 3.73
N LEU A 166 -13.24 27.49 2.64
CA LEU A 166 -12.58 28.12 1.50
C LEU A 166 -13.45 29.21 0.86
N VAL A 167 -14.75 28.94 0.66
CA VAL A 167 -15.70 29.93 0.11
C VAL A 167 -15.80 31.18 0.99
N LYS A 168 -15.74 31.02 2.31
CA LYS A 168 -15.76 32.17 3.24
C LYS A 168 -14.50 33.04 3.09
N GLU A 169 -13.35 32.42 2.88
CA GLU A 169 -12.08 33.11 2.67
C GLU A 169 -12.01 33.79 1.30
N THR A 170 -12.41 33.09 0.23
CA THR A 170 -12.36 33.63 -1.14
C THR A 170 -13.33 34.79 -1.37
N ARG A 171 -14.47 34.81 -0.65
CA ARG A 171 -15.45 35.91 -0.66
C ARG A 171 -14.90 37.25 -0.17
N ARG A 172 -13.82 37.27 0.63
CA ARG A 172 -13.18 38.53 1.07
C ARG A 172 -12.63 39.34 -0.11
N GLY A 173 -12.43 38.72 -1.27
CA GLY A 173 -11.99 39.38 -2.49
C GLY A 173 -10.51 39.78 -2.46
N GLY A 174 -10.00 40.28 -3.59
CA GLY A 174 -8.61 40.70 -3.74
C GLY A 174 -7.94 40.14 -5.00
N GLN A 175 -6.89 40.81 -5.46
CA GLN A 175 -6.08 40.42 -6.63
C GLN A 175 -4.69 39.88 -6.25
N SER A 176 -4.44 39.65 -4.96
CA SER A 176 -3.16 39.12 -4.48
C SER A 176 -2.91 37.71 -5.01
N LEU A 177 -1.63 37.32 -5.05
CA LEU A 177 -1.21 35.98 -5.48
C LEU A 177 -1.83 34.89 -4.59
N GLU A 178 -1.97 35.16 -3.29
CA GLU A 178 -2.60 34.26 -2.31
C GLU A 178 -4.09 34.04 -2.62
N MET A 179 -4.84 35.10 -2.95
CA MET A 179 -6.24 34.97 -3.31
C MET A 179 -6.45 34.18 -4.61
N LYS A 180 -5.49 34.23 -5.55
CA LYS A 180 -5.52 33.38 -6.74
C LYS A 180 -5.32 31.90 -6.37
N LYS A 181 -4.37 31.59 -5.48
CA LYS A 181 -4.15 30.22 -4.98
C LYS A 181 -5.39 29.67 -4.27
N LEU A 182 -5.99 30.43 -3.36
CA LEU A 182 -7.20 30.02 -2.65
C LEU A 182 -8.38 29.74 -3.60
N LYS A 183 -8.48 30.48 -4.72
CA LYS A 183 -9.48 30.20 -5.76
C LYS A 183 -9.17 28.93 -6.56
N GLU A 184 -7.90 28.67 -6.88
CA GLU A 184 -7.46 27.40 -7.50
C GLU A 184 -7.76 26.21 -6.57
N GLU A 185 -7.49 26.36 -5.27
CA GLU A 185 -7.81 25.36 -4.23
C GLU A 185 -9.32 25.13 -4.13
N GLN A 186 -10.12 26.19 -4.05
CA GLN A 186 -11.57 26.10 -4.03
C GLN A 186 -12.11 25.34 -5.25
N ALA A 187 -11.65 25.67 -6.46
CA ALA A 187 -12.08 24.99 -7.68
C ALA A 187 -11.71 23.50 -7.67
N THR A 188 -10.55 23.15 -7.11
CA THR A 188 -10.14 21.75 -6.95
C THR A 188 -11.06 21.03 -5.97
N VAL A 189 -11.39 21.64 -4.83
CA VAL A 189 -12.28 21.06 -3.81
C VAL A 189 -13.72 20.93 -4.33
N GLU A 190 -14.21 21.87 -5.13
CA GLU A 190 -15.50 21.77 -5.83
C GLU A 190 -15.53 20.59 -6.81
N LYS A 191 -14.46 20.41 -7.59
CA LYS A 191 -14.30 19.27 -8.51
C LYS A 191 -14.30 17.93 -7.76
N ILE A 192 -13.61 17.84 -6.61
CA ILE A 192 -13.63 16.66 -5.74
C ILE A 192 -15.05 16.38 -5.25
N LEU A 193 -15.76 17.40 -4.76
CA LEU A 193 -17.12 17.25 -4.24
C LEU A 193 -18.08 16.73 -5.30
N GLN A 194 -18.02 17.29 -6.51
CA GLN A 194 -18.85 16.83 -7.62
C GLN A 194 -18.55 15.37 -7.96
N MET A 195 -17.27 15.00 -8.03
CA MET A 195 -16.86 13.63 -8.33
C MET A 195 -17.38 12.62 -7.30
N LEU A 196 -17.34 12.96 -6.01
CA LEU A 196 -17.89 12.12 -4.94
C LEU A 196 -19.41 11.98 -5.04
N LYS A 197 -20.13 13.07 -5.37
CA LYS A 197 -21.59 13.08 -5.60
C LYS A 197 -22.00 12.26 -6.81
N ASP A 198 -21.15 12.19 -7.83
CA ASP A 198 -21.33 11.35 -9.01
C ASP A 198 -21.00 9.85 -8.73
N GLY A 199 -20.71 9.49 -7.47
CA GLY A 199 -20.42 8.11 -7.07
C GLY A 199 -19.01 7.64 -7.42
N LYS A 200 -18.07 8.54 -7.74
CA LYS A 200 -16.70 8.19 -8.14
C LYS A 200 -15.68 8.46 -7.03
N ASP A 201 -14.73 7.55 -6.89
CA ASP A 201 -13.68 7.64 -5.87
C ASP A 201 -12.54 8.58 -6.32
N VAL A 202 -12.05 9.43 -5.42
CA VAL A 202 -11.04 10.47 -5.75
C VAL A 202 -9.77 9.89 -6.39
N ARG A 203 -9.35 8.67 -6.03
CA ARG A 203 -8.17 8.00 -6.63
C ARG A 203 -8.31 7.74 -8.13
N LYS A 204 -9.53 7.74 -8.67
CA LYS A 204 -9.83 7.52 -10.09
C LYS A 204 -9.90 8.81 -10.90
N GLY A 205 -9.74 9.96 -10.25
CA GLY A 205 -9.76 11.26 -10.91
C GLY A 205 -8.47 11.51 -11.67
N ASN A 206 -8.55 12.28 -12.76
CA ASN A 206 -7.38 12.81 -13.44
C ASN A 206 -7.01 14.17 -12.81
N TRP A 207 -5.90 14.17 -12.07
CA TRP A 207 -5.45 15.31 -11.28
C TRP A 207 -4.09 15.81 -11.79
N GLY A 208 -3.98 17.11 -12.01
CA GLY A 208 -2.71 17.78 -12.25
C GLY A 208 -1.85 17.88 -10.98
N PRO A 209 -0.54 18.18 -11.09
CA PRO A 209 0.36 18.25 -9.94
C PRO A 209 -0.13 19.22 -8.85
N LYS A 210 -0.59 20.41 -9.23
CA LYS A 210 -1.15 21.38 -8.29
C LYS A 210 -2.42 20.87 -7.59
N GLU A 211 -3.30 20.18 -8.30
CA GLU A 211 -4.52 19.62 -7.70
C GLU A 211 -4.17 18.54 -6.66
N VAL A 212 -3.14 17.72 -6.94
CA VAL A 212 -2.64 16.71 -5.99
C VAL A 212 -2.09 17.36 -4.71
N GLU A 213 -1.42 18.50 -4.80
CA GLU A 213 -0.97 19.27 -3.63
C GLU A 213 -2.13 19.74 -2.74
N VAL A 214 -3.31 19.98 -3.32
CA VAL A 214 -4.54 20.33 -2.59
C VAL A 214 -5.23 19.08 -2.03
N ILE A 215 -5.22 17.97 -2.75
CA ILE A 215 -5.90 16.73 -2.34
C ILE A 215 -5.17 16.06 -1.17
N ASN A 216 -3.85 15.98 -1.20
CA ASN A 216 -3.07 15.22 -0.23
C ASN A 216 -3.29 15.68 1.24
N PRO A 217 -3.34 16.99 1.55
CA PRO A 217 -3.63 17.48 2.91
C PRO A 217 -5.06 17.17 3.40
N LEU A 218 -6.01 16.84 2.53
CA LEU A 218 -7.37 16.47 2.92
C LEU A 218 -7.45 15.04 3.49
N PHE A 219 -6.43 14.21 3.25
CA PHE A 219 -6.36 12.81 3.70
C PHE A 219 -7.62 12.00 3.42
N LEU A 220 -8.22 12.21 2.24
CA LEU A 220 -9.47 11.58 1.83
C LEU A 220 -9.35 10.04 1.82
N LEU A 221 -10.42 9.36 2.22
CA LEU A 221 -10.47 7.91 2.30
C LEU A 221 -10.44 7.29 0.89
N THR A 222 -11.22 7.85 -0.02
CA THR A 222 -11.38 7.42 -1.42
C THR A 222 -10.17 7.75 -2.30
N ALA A 223 -9.21 8.55 -1.81
CA ALA A 223 -7.94 8.83 -2.48
C ALA A 223 -6.88 7.73 -2.24
N LYS A 224 -7.08 6.85 -1.26
CA LYS A 224 -6.14 5.77 -0.93
C LYS A 224 -6.25 4.64 -1.96
N PRO A 225 -5.13 4.06 -2.43
CA PRO A 225 -5.17 2.87 -3.28
C PRO A 225 -5.84 1.70 -2.56
N VAL A 226 -6.57 0.88 -3.32
CA VAL A 226 -7.31 -0.30 -2.83
C VAL A 226 -6.82 -1.55 -3.53
N VAL A 227 -6.67 -2.64 -2.77
CA VAL A 227 -6.45 -4.00 -3.30
C VAL A 227 -7.55 -4.90 -2.76
N TYR A 228 -8.24 -5.60 -3.65
CA TYR A 228 -9.35 -6.48 -3.29
C TYR A 228 -8.84 -7.90 -3.06
N LEU A 229 -9.02 -8.39 -1.83
CA LEU A 229 -8.66 -9.73 -1.40
C LEU A 229 -9.94 -10.58 -1.36
N VAL A 230 -10.17 -11.37 -2.40
CA VAL A 230 -11.38 -12.17 -2.54
C VAL A 230 -11.19 -13.48 -1.78
N ASN A 231 -11.80 -13.58 -0.60
CA ASN A 231 -11.65 -14.73 0.29
C ASN A 231 -12.58 -15.86 -0.13
N LEU A 232 -11.99 -16.96 -0.59
CA LEU A 232 -12.64 -18.16 -1.10
C LEU A 232 -12.53 -19.32 -0.10
N SER A 233 -13.39 -20.32 -0.28
CA SER A 233 -13.17 -21.63 0.33
C SER A 233 -11.87 -22.24 -0.20
N GLU A 234 -11.22 -23.08 0.60
CA GLU A 234 -9.99 -23.79 0.17
C GLU A 234 -10.24 -24.57 -1.13
N LYS A 235 -11.40 -25.24 -1.23
CA LYS A 235 -11.82 -25.97 -2.43
C LYS A 235 -11.88 -25.08 -3.67
N ASP A 236 -12.50 -23.89 -3.56
CA ASP A 236 -12.63 -22.93 -4.67
C ASP A 236 -11.30 -22.33 -5.09
N TYR A 237 -10.44 -22.06 -4.11
CA TYR A 237 -9.10 -21.55 -4.33
C TYR A 237 -8.24 -22.58 -5.08
N ILE A 238 -8.20 -23.83 -4.64
CA ILE A 238 -7.43 -24.90 -5.30
C ILE A 238 -7.93 -25.13 -6.73
N ARG A 239 -9.25 -25.20 -6.95
CA ARG A 239 -9.81 -25.42 -8.30
C ARG A 239 -9.80 -24.17 -9.20
N GLN A 240 -9.40 -23.01 -8.68
CA GLN A 240 -9.37 -21.71 -9.36
C GLN A 240 -10.74 -21.33 -9.98
N LYS A 241 -11.85 -21.66 -9.30
CA LYS A 241 -13.22 -21.37 -9.75
C LYS A 241 -14.12 -21.04 -8.57
N ASN A 242 -14.87 -19.94 -8.69
CA ASN A 242 -15.90 -19.54 -7.73
C ASN A 242 -17.03 -18.78 -8.45
N LYS A 243 -18.26 -18.90 -7.94
CA LYS A 243 -19.48 -18.34 -8.55
C LYS A 243 -19.52 -16.80 -8.53
N HIS A 244 -18.83 -16.16 -7.59
CA HIS A 244 -18.84 -14.71 -7.40
C HIS A 244 -17.71 -13.98 -8.12
N LEU A 245 -16.58 -14.64 -8.37
CA LEU A 245 -15.40 -14.03 -9.01
C LEU A 245 -15.71 -13.26 -10.31
N PRO A 246 -16.49 -13.81 -11.27
CA PRO A 246 -16.83 -13.06 -12.49
C PRO A 246 -17.62 -11.78 -12.22
N LYS A 247 -18.55 -11.82 -11.24
CA LYS A 247 -19.36 -10.66 -10.87
C LYS A 247 -18.50 -9.56 -10.23
N ILE A 248 -17.59 -9.95 -9.34
CA ILE A 248 -16.65 -9.02 -8.69
C ILE A 248 -15.72 -8.37 -9.73
N ALA A 249 -15.19 -9.17 -10.66
CA ALA A 249 -14.34 -8.64 -11.72
C ALA A 249 -15.09 -7.63 -12.61
N ALA A 250 -16.37 -7.88 -12.91
CA ALA A 250 -17.21 -6.95 -13.66
C ALA A 250 -17.46 -5.65 -12.87
N TRP A 251 -17.82 -5.76 -11.59
CA TRP A 251 -18.06 -4.60 -10.73
C TRP A 251 -16.80 -3.72 -10.58
N ILE A 252 -15.64 -4.34 -10.35
CA ILE A 252 -14.36 -3.62 -10.22
C ILE A 252 -13.96 -2.97 -11.53
N LYS A 253 -14.23 -3.61 -12.68
CA LYS A 253 -13.98 -2.99 -13.99
C LYS A 253 -14.79 -1.71 -14.19
N GLU A 254 -16.01 -1.66 -13.69
CA GLU A 254 -16.89 -0.50 -13.82
C GLU A 254 -16.58 0.61 -12.81
N HIS A 255 -16.36 0.25 -11.53
CA HIS A 255 -16.28 1.22 -10.43
C HIS A 255 -14.85 1.55 -9.99
N ALA A 256 -13.91 0.64 -10.23
CA ALA A 256 -12.59 0.66 -9.63
C ALA A 256 -11.48 0.24 -10.62
N GLU A 257 -11.62 0.56 -11.91
CA GLU A 257 -10.76 0.07 -12.98
C GLU A 257 -9.26 0.20 -12.63
N GLY A 258 -8.52 -0.90 -12.79
CA GLY A 258 -7.08 -0.97 -12.49
C GLY A 258 -6.73 -1.33 -11.04
N ASP A 259 -7.69 -1.37 -10.11
CA ASP A 259 -7.42 -1.86 -8.75
C ASP A 259 -7.18 -3.39 -8.77
N PRO A 260 -6.13 -3.91 -8.11
CA PRO A 260 -5.82 -5.33 -8.15
C PRO A 260 -6.86 -6.20 -7.45
N ILE A 261 -7.12 -7.37 -8.04
CA ILE A 261 -7.95 -8.43 -7.46
C ILE A 261 -7.05 -9.64 -7.19
N ILE A 262 -7.02 -10.10 -5.95
CA ILE A 262 -6.27 -11.29 -5.55
C ILE A 262 -7.24 -12.28 -4.90
N PRO A 263 -7.55 -13.40 -5.57
CA PRO A 263 -8.19 -14.53 -4.92
C PRO A 263 -7.26 -15.10 -3.86
N ILE A 264 -7.79 -15.33 -2.67
CA ILE A 264 -7.11 -15.94 -1.54
C ILE A 264 -8.03 -16.98 -0.90
N SER A 265 -7.48 -17.89 -0.10
CA SER A 265 -8.29 -18.65 0.85
C SER A 265 -7.66 -18.49 2.23
N VAL A 266 -8.31 -17.71 3.08
CA VAL A 266 -7.77 -17.39 4.41
C VAL A 266 -7.64 -18.66 5.26
N CYS A 267 -8.58 -19.59 5.16
CA CYS A 267 -8.52 -20.88 5.84
C CYS A 267 -7.33 -21.73 5.37
N PHE A 268 -7.04 -21.74 4.06
CA PHE A 268 -5.86 -22.41 3.53
C PHE A 268 -4.56 -21.76 4.03
N GLU A 269 -4.47 -20.42 4.03
CA GLU A 269 -3.29 -19.72 4.53
C GLU A 269 -3.07 -19.91 6.03
N GLU A 270 -4.14 -19.93 6.82
CA GLU A 270 -4.09 -20.24 8.26
C GLU A 270 -3.52 -21.65 8.49
N ARG A 271 -3.98 -22.63 7.71
CA ARG A 271 -3.48 -24.01 7.76
C ARG A 271 -1.99 -24.09 7.40
N LEU A 272 -1.56 -23.36 6.36
CA LEU A 272 -0.15 -23.29 5.97
C LEU A 272 0.71 -22.54 7.00
N ALA A 273 0.16 -21.56 7.71
CA ALA A 273 0.89 -20.79 8.72
C ALA A 273 1.31 -21.63 9.93
N ALA A 274 0.61 -22.74 10.20
CA ALA A 274 0.94 -23.70 11.25
C ALA A 274 2.03 -24.71 10.85
N MET A 275 2.48 -24.71 9.59
CA MET A 275 3.44 -25.66 9.03
C MET A 275 4.84 -25.05 8.89
N THR A 276 5.85 -25.91 8.81
CA THR A 276 7.22 -25.51 8.43
C THR A 276 7.31 -25.19 6.94
N GLU A 277 8.34 -24.45 6.52
CA GLU A 277 8.52 -24.07 5.11
C GLU A 277 8.64 -25.28 4.17
N GLN A 278 9.24 -26.37 4.65
CA GLN A 278 9.37 -27.63 3.89
C GLN A 278 8.00 -28.31 3.70
N GLU A 279 7.20 -28.39 4.76
CA GLU A 279 5.84 -28.95 4.72
C GLU A 279 4.92 -28.11 3.84
N VAL A 280 5.01 -26.77 3.92
CA VAL A 280 4.26 -25.87 3.03
C VAL A 280 4.59 -26.14 1.57
N ALA A 281 5.88 -26.32 1.24
CA ALA A 281 6.31 -26.59 -0.12
C ALA A 281 5.79 -27.94 -0.64
N GLU A 282 5.81 -28.99 0.20
CA GLU A 282 5.28 -30.31 -0.15
C GLU A 282 3.76 -30.31 -0.32
N GLU A 283 3.03 -29.68 0.62
CA GLU A 283 1.57 -29.57 0.58
C GLU A 283 1.10 -28.79 -0.66
N CYS A 284 1.72 -27.64 -0.93
CA CYS A 284 1.44 -26.85 -2.13
C CYS A 284 1.67 -27.67 -3.42
N LYS A 285 2.76 -28.46 -3.45
CA LYS A 285 3.06 -29.33 -4.58
C LYS A 285 2.01 -30.44 -4.76
N ASN A 286 1.58 -31.07 -3.67
CA ASN A 286 0.60 -32.17 -3.68
C ASN A 286 -0.78 -31.68 -4.14
N LEU A 287 -1.20 -30.50 -3.68
CA LEU A 287 -2.47 -29.90 -4.04
C LEU A 287 -2.45 -29.16 -5.40
N GLY A 288 -1.27 -29.01 -6.00
CA GLY A 288 -1.11 -28.25 -7.25
C GLY A 288 -1.44 -26.76 -7.10
N THR A 289 -1.25 -26.20 -5.90
CA THR A 289 -1.55 -24.81 -5.57
C THR A 289 -0.32 -24.12 -4.93
N LYS A 290 -0.44 -22.85 -4.58
CA LYS A 290 0.60 -22.09 -3.86
C LYS A 290 -0.05 -21.17 -2.82
N SER A 291 0.69 -20.77 -1.80
CA SER A 291 0.27 -19.66 -0.92
C SER A 291 0.12 -18.37 -1.72
N ALA A 292 -0.95 -17.62 -1.47
CA ALA A 292 -1.18 -16.29 -1.99
C ALA A 292 -0.49 -15.20 -1.17
N LEU A 293 -0.07 -15.45 0.08
CA LEU A 293 0.47 -14.41 0.96
C LEU A 293 1.67 -13.66 0.36
N PRO A 294 2.66 -14.32 -0.26
CA PRO A 294 3.77 -13.60 -0.90
C PRO A 294 3.28 -12.62 -1.97
N LYS A 295 2.31 -13.04 -2.79
CA LYS A 295 1.70 -12.18 -3.83
C LYS A 295 0.91 -11.04 -3.21
N VAL A 296 0.19 -11.28 -2.11
CA VAL A 296 -0.54 -10.25 -1.37
C VAL A 296 0.42 -9.18 -0.84
N ILE A 297 1.49 -9.58 -0.15
CA ILE A 297 2.49 -8.68 0.43
C ILE A 297 3.21 -7.85 -0.66
N LEU A 298 3.60 -8.49 -1.76
CA LEU A 298 4.21 -7.78 -2.90
C LEU A 298 3.24 -6.79 -3.55
N THR A 299 1.96 -7.14 -3.65
CA THR A 299 0.93 -6.25 -4.18
C THR A 299 0.64 -5.10 -3.21
N MET A 300 0.65 -5.36 -1.89
CA MET A 300 0.56 -4.33 -0.84
C MET A 300 1.64 -3.27 -1.01
N ARG A 301 2.90 -3.73 -1.14
CA ARG A 301 4.05 -2.86 -1.36
C ARG A 301 3.91 -2.04 -2.64
N LYS A 302 3.50 -2.67 -3.74
CA LYS A 302 3.31 -2.01 -5.04
C LYS A 302 2.20 -0.97 -4.99
N ALA A 303 1.10 -1.24 -4.29
CA ALA A 303 -0.02 -0.30 -4.14
C ALA A 303 0.41 0.98 -3.41
N LEU A 304 1.32 0.86 -2.43
CA LEU A 304 1.94 1.99 -1.73
C LEU A 304 3.04 2.71 -2.55
N ASN A 305 3.32 2.22 -3.77
CA ASN A 305 4.42 2.67 -4.62
C ASN A 305 5.78 2.63 -3.91
N LEU A 306 6.01 1.56 -3.14
CA LEU A 306 7.26 1.33 -2.42
C LEU A 306 8.16 0.38 -3.22
N GLY A 307 9.46 0.67 -3.22
CA GLY A 307 10.55 -0.16 -3.71
C GLY A 307 11.57 -0.43 -2.61
N SER A 308 12.71 -1.01 -2.99
CA SER A 308 13.86 -1.23 -2.13
C SER A 308 15.17 -0.91 -2.81
N PHE A 309 16.13 -0.47 -2.02
CA PHE A 309 17.54 -0.58 -2.35
C PHE A 309 18.22 -1.45 -1.29
N PHE A 310 19.42 -1.93 -1.60
CA PHE A 310 20.19 -2.79 -0.74
C PHE A 310 21.51 -2.15 -0.33
N THR A 311 21.94 -2.43 0.88
CA THR A 311 23.33 -2.26 1.30
C THR A 311 23.88 -3.63 1.62
N THR A 312 25.07 -3.93 1.11
CA THR A 312 25.71 -5.25 1.22
C THR A 312 27.10 -5.14 1.84
N GLY A 313 27.51 -6.22 2.51
CA GLY A 313 28.82 -6.33 3.15
C GLY A 313 28.90 -7.62 3.97
N THR A 314 30.10 -7.93 4.47
CA THR A 314 30.32 -9.09 5.34
C THR A 314 29.73 -8.91 6.75
N ASP A 315 29.50 -7.67 7.17
CA ASP A 315 28.87 -7.38 8.46
C ASP A 315 27.33 -7.39 8.35
N GLU A 316 26.75 -6.76 7.32
CA GLU A 316 25.30 -6.67 7.15
C GLU A 316 24.89 -6.71 5.68
N VAL A 317 23.81 -7.45 5.38
CA VAL A 317 22.99 -7.25 4.18
C VAL A 317 21.62 -6.75 4.63
N ARG A 318 21.23 -5.57 4.12
CA ARG A 318 19.99 -4.91 4.51
C ARG A 318 19.21 -4.41 3.32
N GLN A 319 17.89 -4.65 3.37
CA GLN A 319 16.92 -4.15 2.41
C GLN A 319 16.20 -2.94 3.00
N TRP A 320 16.34 -1.80 2.35
CA TRP A 320 15.78 -0.54 2.78
C TRP A 320 14.52 -0.22 1.97
N THR A 321 13.44 0.16 2.63
CA THR A 321 12.20 0.59 1.96
C THR A 321 12.29 2.06 1.57
N LEU A 322 11.92 2.38 0.32
CA LEU A 322 11.78 3.75 -0.18
C LEU A 322 10.57 3.87 -1.09
N ARG A 323 9.99 5.07 -1.22
CA ARG A 323 8.99 5.34 -2.26
C ARG A 323 9.66 5.44 -3.63
N ASN A 324 9.07 4.84 -4.66
CA ASN A 324 9.61 4.95 -6.01
C ASN A 324 9.62 6.41 -6.47
N GLY A 325 10.71 6.85 -7.09
CA GLY A 325 10.93 8.26 -7.43
C GLY A 325 11.79 9.03 -6.42
N THR A 326 12.17 8.40 -5.29
CA THR A 326 13.06 9.03 -4.30
C THR A 326 14.46 9.27 -4.87
N LYS A 327 15.00 10.47 -4.63
CA LYS A 327 16.35 10.86 -5.10
C LYS A 327 17.44 10.31 -4.19
N ALA A 328 18.66 10.19 -4.71
CA ALA A 328 19.81 9.61 -4.00
C ALA A 328 20.10 10.22 -2.61
N PRO A 329 20.05 11.55 -2.41
CA PRO A 329 20.25 12.13 -1.07
C PRO A 329 19.15 11.72 -0.08
N GLN A 330 17.90 11.68 -0.53
CA GLN A 330 16.76 11.28 0.29
C GLN A 330 16.82 9.79 0.64
N ALA A 331 17.23 8.95 -0.31
CA ALA A 331 17.49 7.53 -0.07
C ALA A 331 18.62 7.34 0.95
N ALA A 332 19.65 8.17 0.91
CA ALA A 332 20.71 8.16 1.92
C ALA A 332 20.18 8.56 3.32
N GLY A 333 19.25 9.51 3.38
CA GLY A 333 18.53 9.91 4.59
C GLY A 333 17.75 8.76 5.25
N VAL A 334 17.28 7.78 4.47
CA VAL A 334 16.61 6.57 5.00
C VAL A 334 17.55 5.73 5.87
N ILE A 335 18.86 5.71 5.55
CA ILE A 335 19.86 5.05 6.38
C ILE A 335 20.17 5.88 7.62
N HIS A 336 20.49 7.15 7.40
CA HIS A 336 20.75 8.11 8.47
C HIS A 336 20.57 9.54 7.96
N GLY A 337 19.89 10.39 8.74
CA GLY A 337 19.58 11.77 8.33
C GLY A 337 20.82 12.63 8.01
N ASP A 338 21.98 12.31 8.58
CA ASP A 338 23.23 13.02 8.25
C ASP A 338 23.75 12.71 6.85
N PHE A 339 23.52 11.50 6.32
CA PHE A 339 23.94 11.16 4.97
C PHE A 339 23.18 11.95 3.91
N GLU A 340 21.93 12.35 4.17
CA GLU A 340 21.20 13.24 3.28
C GLU A 340 21.82 14.65 3.27
N LYS A 341 22.16 15.17 4.46
CA LYS A 341 22.74 16.52 4.62
C LYS A 341 24.14 16.63 4.02
N THR A 342 24.99 15.61 4.23
CA THR A 342 26.39 15.60 3.78
C THR A 342 26.60 14.77 2.52
N PHE A 343 25.53 14.45 1.78
CA PHE A 343 25.59 13.64 0.55
C PHE A 343 26.58 14.20 -0.48
N ILE A 344 27.50 13.35 -0.94
CA ILE A 344 28.46 13.66 -2.01
C ILE A 344 28.04 12.95 -3.29
N GLN A 345 27.98 11.62 -3.24
CA GLN A 345 27.65 10.77 -4.38
C GLN A 345 27.15 9.40 -3.90
N ILE A 346 26.51 8.67 -4.80
CA ILE A 346 26.10 7.28 -4.59
C ILE A 346 26.77 6.41 -5.66
N VAL A 347 27.37 5.32 -5.21
CA VAL A 347 27.86 4.25 -6.10
C VAL A 347 26.77 3.20 -6.15
N VAL A 348 26.36 2.83 -7.36
CA VAL A 348 25.21 1.94 -7.61
C VAL A 348 25.69 0.75 -8.42
N TYR A 349 25.38 -0.44 -7.93
CA TYR A 349 25.44 -1.69 -8.65
C TYR A 349 24.01 -2.12 -8.97
N ASN A 350 23.74 -2.35 -10.26
CA ASN A 350 22.47 -2.93 -10.66
C ASN A 350 22.45 -4.41 -10.26
N TYR A 351 21.39 -4.86 -9.58
CA TYR A 351 21.27 -6.25 -9.12
C TYR A 351 21.45 -7.27 -10.26
N THR A 352 20.79 -7.05 -11.40
CA THR A 352 20.86 -7.98 -12.54
C THR A 352 22.29 -8.10 -13.05
N VAL A 353 22.99 -6.97 -13.19
CA VAL A 353 24.39 -6.96 -13.59
C VAL A 353 25.27 -7.65 -12.56
N LEU A 354 25.09 -7.40 -11.26
CA LEU A 354 25.86 -8.07 -10.22
C LEU A 354 25.65 -9.59 -10.25
N LYS A 355 24.41 -10.03 -10.44
CA LYS A 355 24.07 -11.46 -10.54
C LYS A 355 24.67 -12.14 -11.77
N GLU A 356 24.69 -11.46 -12.91
CA GLU A 356 25.31 -11.97 -14.15
C GLU A 356 26.84 -12.06 -14.04
N GLU A 357 27.46 -11.11 -13.35
CA GLU A 357 28.91 -11.00 -13.24
C GLU A 357 29.50 -11.76 -12.04
N GLY A 358 28.65 -12.17 -11.08
CA GLY A 358 29.00 -12.97 -9.91
C GLY A 358 29.53 -12.16 -8.72
N ASP A 359 30.41 -11.20 -8.95
CA ASP A 359 31.01 -10.39 -7.88
C ASP A 359 31.23 -8.91 -8.24
N GLU A 360 31.39 -8.06 -7.21
CA GLU A 360 31.58 -6.62 -7.39
C GLU A 360 32.87 -6.25 -8.14
N ALA A 361 33.92 -7.06 -7.99
CA ALA A 361 35.22 -6.80 -8.62
C ALA A 361 35.10 -6.94 -10.15
N SER A 362 34.36 -7.93 -10.61
CA SER A 362 34.06 -8.21 -12.01
C SER A 362 33.17 -7.13 -12.62
N VAL A 363 32.14 -6.68 -11.89
CA VAL A 363 31.31 -5.53 -12.32
C VAL A 363 32.16 -4.27 -12.48
N LYS A 364 33.08 -4.02 -11.53
CA LYS A 364 33.99 -2.87 -11.55
C LYS A 364 35.02 -2.96 -12.67
N ALA A 365 35.62 -4.12 -12.90
CA ALA A 365 36.57 -4.35 -13.99
C ALA A 365 35.94 -4.11 -15.37
N LYS A 366 34.65 -4.44 -15.52
CA LYS A 366 33.88 -4.20 -16.76
C LYS A 366 33.31 -2.78 -16.88
N GLY A 367 33.58 -1.89 -15.91
CA GLY A 367 33.11 -0.50 -15.95
C GLY A 367 31.58 -0.35 -15.86
N LYS A 368 30.87 -1.37 -15.36
CA LYS A 368 29.40 -1.36 -15.25
C LYS A 368 28.91 -0.76 -13.93
N VAL A 369 29.82 -0.33 -13.05
CA VAL A 369 29.51 0.39 -11.81
C VAL A 369 29.12 1.81 -12.12
N LEU A 370 28.01 2.26 -11.54
CA LEU A 370 27.48 3.60 -11.76
C LEU A 370 27.85 4.52 -10.60
N THR A 371 28.47 5.66 -10.90
CA THR A 371 28.62 6.75 -9.93
C THR A 371 27.63 7.85 -10.26
N LYS A 372 26.78 8.19 -9.30
CA LYS A 372 25.64 9.09 -9.52
C LYS A 372 25.60 10.20 -8.47
N GLY A 373 25.11 11.37 -8.90
CA GLY A 373 24.97 12.56 -8.06
C GLY A 373 23.57 12.72 -7.46
N LYS A 374 23.26 13.94 -7.01
CA LYS A 374 22.03 14.28 -6.26
C LYS A 374 20.73 14.06 -7.03
N ASP A 375 20.75 14.20 -8.36
CA ASP A 375 19.56 14.08 -9.21
C ASP A 375 19.22 12.65 -9.61
N TYR A 376 20.00 11.67 -9.19
CA TYR A 376 19.71 10.27 -9.49
C TYR A 376 18.49 9.80 -8.70
N ILE A 377 17.54 9.21 -9.42
CA ILE A 377 16.39 8.51 -8.84
C ILE A 377 16.82 7.08 -8.57
N VAL A 378 16.83 6.68 -7.30
CA VAL A 378 17.18 5.32 -6.90
C VAL A 378 16.13 4.36 -7.44
N GLN A 379 16.58 3.31 -8.12
CA GLN A 379 15.71 2.30 -8.71
C GLN A 379 15.46 1.16 -7.73
N ASP A 380 14.31 0.49 -7.87
CA ASP A 380 14.03 -0.72 -7.10
C ASP A 380 15.04 -1.81 -7.48
N GLY A 381 15.71 -2.35 -6.46
CA GLY A 381 16.76 -3.35 -6.58
C GLY A 381 18.18 -2.80 -6.71
N ASP A 382 18.38 -1.48 -6.67
CA ASP A 382 19.72 -0.89 -6.64
C ASP A 382 20.49 -1.35 -5.40
N ILE A 383 21.73 -1.76 -5.58
CA ILE A 383 22.67 -2.02 -4.48
C ILE A 383 23.57 -0.81 -4.38
N VAL A 384 23.56 -0.16 -3.22
CA VAL A 384 24.12 1.18 -3.09
C VAL A 384 25.22 1.27 -2.04
N LEU A 385 26.24 2.06 -2.36
CA LEU A 385 27.24 2.53 -1.42
C LEU A 385 27.21 4.05 -1.42
N ILE A 386 26.78 4.63 -0.29
CA ILE A 386 26.69 6.07 -0.13
C ILE A 386 28.07 6.63 0.23
N LYS A 387 28.44 7.72 -0.42
CA LYS A 387 29.58 8.56 -0.04
C LYS A 387 29.04 9.88 0.48
N ALA A 388 29.26 10.12 1.76
CA ALA A 388 28.84 11.33 2.47
C ALA A 388 30.05 11.95 3.18
N GLY A 389 30.03 13.27 3.34
CA GLY A 389 31.06 13.99 4.08
C GLY A 389 30.97 13.72 5.58
N ALA A 390 32.04 14.02 6.31
CA ALA A 390 32.03 13.99 7.77
C ALA A 390 30.92 14.93 8.28
N ALA A 391 30.10 14.44 9.22
CA ALA A 391 29.16 15.27 9.92
C ALA A 391 29.94 16.40 10.63
N LYS A 392 29.57 17.66 10.38
CA LYS A 392 30.09 18.76 11.20
C LYS A 392 29.45 18.60 12.57
N SER A 393 30.27 18.23 13.55
CA SER A 393 29.93 18.14 14.98
C SER A 393 29.34 19.44 15.50
#